data_AF-Q609S9-F1
#
_entry.id   AF-Q609S9-F1
#
_cell.length_a   1.000
_cell.length_b   1.000
_cell.length_c   1.000
_cell.angle_alpha   90.00
_cell.angle_beta   90.00
_cell.angle_gamma   90.00
#
_symmetry.space_group_name_H-M   'P 1'
#
loop_
_entity.id
_entity.type
_entity.pdbx_description
1 polymer ?
#
loop_
_entity_poly.entity_id
_entity_poly.type
_entity_poly.pdbx_seq_one_letter_code
_entity_poly.pdbx_strand_id
1 'polypeptide(L)'
;MKTDTLFHELFRQWPAVVLDLAGLDPGRAAHYRFRSEELKQAAFRIDGVLAPIEDGDDPHVFIEVQFQPDDTLYRRLFAEIFLYLQRLAHPRGYANLLNLPEVRRVDLGVLSGQDSETPGWDLLRLIVDDTDVALARAAGMRSFSRGDRGAHQRRIASKTKPVL
;
A
#
# COMPACT_ATOMS: atom_id res chain seq x y z
N MET A 1 -29.27 8.80 -6.89
CA MET A 1 -29.31 10.23 -7.28
C MET A 1 -29.99 11.12 -6.25
N LYS A 2 -31.30 10.98 -5.88
CA LYS A 2 -31.89 11.83 -4.82
C LYS A 2 -31.27 11.60 -3.43
N THR A 3 -30.87 10.37 -3.13
CA THR A 3 -30.29 10.01 -1.83
C THR A 3 -28.84 10.47 -1.68
N ASP A 4 -28.02 10.33 -2.73
CA ASP A 4 -26.63 10.80 -2.77
C ASP A 4 -26.54 12.31 -2.45
N THR A 5 -27.44 13.13 -3.02
CA THR A 5 -27.47 14.58 -2.75
C THR A 5 -27.85 14.88 -1.30
N LEU A 6 -28.73 14.09 -0.68
CA LEU A 6 -29.12 14.27 0.72
C LEU A 6 -27.95 13.98 1.67
N PHE A 7 -27.25 12.86 1.48
CA PHE A 7 -26.09 12.51 2.30
C PHE A 7 -24.95 13.49 2.12
N HIS A 8 -24.70 13.92 0.89
CA HIS A 8 -23.73 14.97 0.60
C HIS A 8 -24.05 16.26 1.38
N GLU A 9 -25.29 16.77 1.29
CA GLU A 9 -25.67 17.99 2.00
C GLU A 9 -25.64 17.82 3.52
N LEU A 10 -26.07 16.66 4.03
CA LEU A 10 -26.03 16.35 5.46
C LEU A 10 -24.60 16.40 5.99
N PHE A 11 -23.67 15.67 5.35
CA PHE A 11 -22.28 15.61 5.81
C PHE A 11 -21.51 16.91 5.59
N ARG A 12 -21.88 17.68 4.56
CA ARG A 12 -21.35 19.03 4.36
C ARG A 12 -21.78 19.99 5.47
N GLN A 13 -23.04 19.90 5.93
CA GLN A 13 -23.57 20.77 6.97
C GLN A 13 -23.21 20.31 8.39
N TRP A 14 -23.04 18.99 8.61
CA TRP A 14 -22.86 18.38 9.93
C TRP A 14 -21.62 17.45 9.96
N PRO A 15 -20.41 17.97 9.76
CA PRO A 15 -19.18 17.16 9.73
C PRO A 15 -18.93 16.40 11.05
N ALA A 16 -19.40 16.92 12.18
CA ALA A 16 -19.33 16.26 13.49
C ALA A 16 -19.99 14.88 13.49
N VAL A 17 -21.09 14.70 12.75
CA VAL A 17 -21.78 13.41 12.64
C VAL A 17 -20.89 12.37 11.97
N VAL A 18 -20.13 12.76 10.96
CA VAL A 18 -19.23 11.83 10.28
C VAL A 18 -18.06 11.43 11.19
N LEU A 19 -17.51 12.37 11.96
CA LEU A 19 -16.47 12.06 12.95
C LEU A 19 -16.97 11.06 13.98
N ASP A 20 -18.18 11.26 14.50
CA ASP A 20 -18.82 10.33 15.44
C ASP A 20 -18.96 8.93 14.83
N LEU A 21 -19.49 8.83 13.60
CA LEU A 21 -19.63 7.56 12.88
C LEU A 21 -18.28 6.89 12.59
N ALA A 22 -17.20 7.67 12.46
CA ALA A 22 -15.84 7.17 12.29
C ALA A 22 -15.15 6.80 13.62
N GLY A 23 -15.82 6.98 14.77
CA GLY A 23 -15.25 6.74 16.09
C GLY A 23 -14.23 7.80 16.53
N LEU A 24 -14.32 9.01 15.96
CA LEU A 24 -13.48 10.17 16.29
C LEU A 24 -14.27 11.18 17.12
N ASP A 25 -13.56 12.06 17.84
CA ASP A 25 -14.18 13.10 18.67
C ASP A 25 -14.96 14.12 17.80
N PRO A 26 -16.30 14.20 17.93
CA PRO A 26 -17.12 15.14 17.18
C PRO A 26 -16.79 16.61 17.48
N GLY A 27 -16.22 16.89 18.66
CA GLY A 27 -15.78 18.23 19.07
C GLY A 27 -14.67 18.80 18.19
N ARG A 28 -13.98 17.95 17.43
CA ARG A 28 -12.92 18.35 16.49
C ARG A 28 -13.42 18.74 15.11
N ALA A 29 -14.73 18.76 14.87
CA ALA A 29 -15.30 19.06 13.55
C ALA A 29 -14.77 20.35 12.90
N ALA A 30 -14.45 21.38 13.70
CA ALA A 30 -13.88 22.63 13.22
C ALA A 30 -12.49 22.48 12.58
N HIS A 31 -11.78 21.39 12.84
CA HIS A 31 -10.46 21.09 12.27
C HIS A 31 -10.56 20.46 10.88
N TYR A 32 -11.77 20.16 10.41
CA TYR A 32 -12.01 19.42 9.19
C TYR A 32 -12.78 20.23 8.16
N ARG A 33 -12.49 19.94 6.89
CA ARG A 33 -13.25 20.42 5.74
C ARG A 33 -13.81 19.24 4.97
N PHE A 34 -15.13 19.18 4.85
CA PHE A 34 -15.80 18.24 3.97
C PHE A 34 -15.64 18.63 2.50
N ARG A 35 -15.35 17.66 1.64
CA ARG A 35 -15.30 17.79 0.18
C ARG A 35 -15.86 16.52 -0.45
N SER A 36 -16.52 16.66 -1.60
CA SER A 36 -16.76 15.53 -2.51
C SER A 36 -15.77 15.65 -3.67
N GLU A 37 -15.12 14.54 -4.03
CA GLU A 37 -14.06 14.52 -5.03
C GLU A 37 -14.49 13.65 -6.22
N GLU A 38 -14.80 14.29 -7.35
CA GLU A 38 -15.04 13.62 -8.62
C GLU A 38 -13.79 13.68 -9.50
N LEU A 39 -13.18 12.52 -9.75
CA LEU A 39 -11.97 12.40 -10.56
C LEU A 39 -12.32 12.12 -12.02
N LYS A 40 -12.30 13.18 -12.84
CA LYS A 40 -12.64 13.11 -14.28
C LYS A 40 -11.71 12.23 -15.14
N GLN A 41 -10.48 11.97 -14.72
CA GLN A 41 -9.48 11.26 -15.54
C GLN A 41 -9.56 9.73 -15.49
N ALA A 42 -10.36 9.14 -14.58
CA ALA A 42 -10.52 7.69 -14.52
C ALA A 42 -11.89 7.23 -13.96
N ALA A 43 -12.90 8.11 -13.97
CA ALA A 43 -14.24 7.85 -13.41
C ALA A 43 -14.26 7.39 -11.95
N PHE A 44 -13.23 7.77 -11.18
CA PHE A 44 -13.16 7.52 -9.74
C PHE A 44 -13.93 8.62 -9.01
N ARG A 45 -14.77 8.23 -8.05
CA ARG A 45 -15.56 9.18 -7.26
C ARG A 45 -15.49 8.76 -5.81
N ILE A 46 -15.04 9.67 -4.97
CA ILE A 46 -15.18 9.49 -3.52
C ILE A 46 -16.39 10.32 -3.11
N ASP A 47 -17.41 9.66 -2.54
CA ASP A 47 -18.66 10.34 -2.16
C ASP A 47 -18.39 11.50 -1.18
N GLY A 48 -17.47 11.31 -0.23
CA GLY A 48 -16.99 12.39 0.63
C GLY A 48 -15.63 12.15 1.27
N VAL A 49 -14.92 13.25 1.54
CA VAL A 49 -13.66 13.29 2.27
C VAL A 49 -13.74 14.40 3.30
N LEU A 50 -13.49 14.09 4.57
CA LEU A 50 -13.13 15.07 5.58
C LEU A 50 -11.62 15.16 5.65
N ALA A 51 -11.10 16.23 5.08
CA ALA A 51 -9.69 16.55 5.11
C ALA A 51 -9.39 17.51 6.27
N PRO A 52 -8.36 17.26 7.08
CA PRO A 52 -7.88 18.22 8.07
C PRO A 52 -7.48 19.53 7.39
N ILE A 53 -7.80 20.65 8.02
CA ILE A 53 -7.51 21.99 7.50
C ILE A 53 -6.05 22.37 7.75
N GLU A 54 -5.49 21.91 8.87
CA GLU A 54 -4.10 22.13 9.25
C GLU A 54 -3.27 20.85 9.07
N ASP A 55 -1.97 21.03 8.91
CA ASP A 55 -1.02 19.93 8.95
C ASP A 55 -0.80 19.47 10.38
N GLY A 56 -1.06 18.19 10.61
CA GLY A 56 -1.03 17.55 11.92
C GLY A 56 -1.44 16.08 11.81
N ASP A 57 -1.66 15.47 12.97
CA ASP A 57 -1.90 14.02 13.07
C ASP A 57 -3.37 13.62 12.83
N ASP A 58 -4.25 14.60 12.57
CA ASP A 58 -5.64 14.29 12.26
C ASP A 58 -5.73 13.43 10.99
N PRO A 59 -6.48 12.31 11.03
CA PRO A 59 -6.62 11.42 9.87
C PRO A 59 -7.55 12.04 8.83
N HIS A 60 -7.37 11.67 7.56
CA HIS A 60 -8.42 11.88 6.56
C HIS A 60 -9.54 10.85 6.79
N VAL A 61 -10.79 11.27 6.75
CA VAL A 61 -11.94 10.36 6.81
C VAL A 61 -12.56 10.27 5.42
N PHE A 62 -12.49 9.09 4.83
CA PHE A 62 -13.09 8.78 3.54
C PHE A 62 -14.48 8.18 3.77
N ILE A 63 -15.46 8.64 2.99
CA ILE A 63 -16.88 8.33 3.16
C ILE A 63 -17.37 7.75 1.83
N GLU A 64 -17.98 6.58 1.91
CA GLU A 64 -18.62 5.89 0.79
C GLU A 64 -20.03 5.48 1.23
N VAL A 65 -21.07 5.93 0.52
CA VAL A 65 -22.46 5.67 0.89
C VAL A 65 -22.99 4.49 0.08
N GLN A 66 -23.13 3.34 0.73
CA GLN A 66 -23.57 2.10 0.09
C GLN A 66 -25.02 1.74 0.47
N PHE A 67 -25.90 1.60 -0.54
CA PHE A 67 -27.30 1.16 -0.34
C PHE A 67 -27.56 -0.30 -0.73
N GLN A 68 -26.62 -0.92 -1.42
CA GLN A 68 -26.68 -2.31 -1.89
C GLN A 68 -25.30 -2.94 -1.72
N PRO A 69 -25.22 -4.23 -1.37
CA PRO A 69 -23.94 -4.93 -1.33
C PRO A 69 -23.18 -4.79 -2.66
N ASP A 70 -21.91 -4.43 -2.57
CA ASP A 70 -20.97 -4.30 -3.68
C ASP A 70 -19.71 -5.07 -3.28
N ASP A 71 -19.47 -6.20 -3.94
CA ASP A 71 -18.31 -7.07 -3.72
C ASP A 71 -17.00 -6.43 -4.21
N THR A 72 -17.09 -5.38 -5.02
CA THR A 72 -15.96 -4.61 -5.53
C THR A 72 -15.63 -3.39 -4.66
N LEU A 73 -16.45 -3.07 -3.66
CA LEU A 73 -16.36 -1.88 -2.81
C LEU A 73 -14.93 -1.62 -2.34
N TYR A 74 -14.34 -2.58 -1.62
CA TYR A 74 -13.01 -2.40 -1.04
C TYR A 74 -11.94 -2.17 -2.10
N ARG A 75 -11.98 -2.93 -3.20
CA ARG A 75 -11.01 -2.77 -4.29
C ARG A 75 -11.10 -1.38 -4.91
N ARG A 76 -12.32 -0.89 -5.16
CA ARG A 76 -12.56 0.45 -5.71
C ARG A 76 -12.12 1.53 -4.72
N LEU A 77 -12.61 1.45 -3.48
CA LEU A 77 -12.32 2.44 -2.44
C LEU A 77 -10.83 2.56 -2.15
N PHE A 78 -10.09 1.45 -2.06
CA PHE A 78 -8.63 1.51 -1.89
C PHE A 78 -7.95 2.22 -3.06
N ALA A 79 -8.32 1.89 -4.31
CA ALA A 79 -7.76 2.56 -5.48
C ALA A 79 -8.03 4.08 -5.45
N GLU A 80 -9.25 4.46 -5.10
CA GLU A 80 -9.68 5.86 -4.98
C GLU A 80 -8.92 6.61 -3.90
N ILE A 81 -8.79 6.01 -2.71
CA ILE A 81 -7.99 6.56 -1.61
C ILE A 81 -6.56 6.80 -2.09
N PHE A 82 -5.88 5.80 -2.66
CA PHE A 82 -4.48 5.98 -3.06
C PHE A 82 -4.30 7.03 -4.16
N LEU A 83 -5.25 7.15 -5.09
CA LEU A 83 -5.24 8.21 -6.11
C LEU A 83 -5.47 9.60 -5.50
N TYR A 84 -6.33 9.72 -4.50
CA TYR A 84 -6.50 10.95 -3.75
C TYR A 84 -5.21 11.34 -3.02
N LEU A 85 -4.61 10.38 -2.30
CA LEU A 85 -3.39 10.59 -1.52
C LEU A 85 -2.19 10.99 -2.39
N GLN A 86 -2.07 10.43 -3.59
CA GLN A 86 -1.01 10.78 -4.54
C GLN A 86 -0.99 12.27 -4.91
N ARG A 87 -2.13 12.98 -4.78
CA ARG A 87 -2.26 14.40 -5.14
C ARG A 87 -1.97 15.35 -4.00
N LEU A 88 -1.88 14.85 -2.77
CA LEU A 88 -1.59 15.70 -1.61
C LEU A 88 -0.17 16.26 -1.75
N ALA A 89 -0.03 17.57 -1.54
CA ALA A 89 1.26 18.26 -1.66
C ALA A 89 2.28 17.78 -0.62
N HIS A 90 1.80 17.30 0.52
CA HIS A 90 2.61 16.76 1.61
C HIS A 90 2.34 15.27 1.77
N PRO A 91 3.38 14.41 1.63
CA PRO A 91 3.24 12.99 1.90
C PRO A 91 2.91 12.81 3.39
N ARG A 92 1.65 12.52 3.72
CA ARG A 92 1.31 12.06 5.07
C ARG A 92 1.74 10.61 5.25
N GLY A 93 1.97 10.23 6.51
CA GLY A 93 2.59 8.96 6.90
C GLY A 93 1.71 7.73 6.69
N TYR A 94 1.39 7.38 5.45
CA TYR A 94 0.82 6.07 5.08
C TYR A 94 1.88 4.96 5.02
N ALA A 95 3.10 5.25 5.49
CA ALA A 95 4.22 4.31 5.53
C ALA A 95 3.89 3.07 6.36
N ASN A 96 3.02 3.19 7.36
CA ASN A 96 2.50 2.05 8.13
C ASN A 96 1.77 1.02 7.26
N LEU A 97 1.12 1.42 6.18
CA LEU A 97 0.49 0.48 5.23
C LEU A 97 1.54 -0.41 4.54
N LEU A 98 2.75 0.09 4.36
CA LEU A 98 3.87 -0.69 3.80
C LEU A 98 4.43 -1.71 4.80
N ASN A 99 4.06 -1.60 6.08
CA ASN A 99 4.48 -2.52 7.15
C ASN A 99 3.43 -3.59 7.47
N LEU A 100 2.31 -3.64 6.74
CA LEU A 100 1.31 -4.70 6.90
C LEU A 100 1.91 -6.08 6.59
N PRO A 101 1.55 -7.14 7.34
CA PRO A 101 2.16 -8.46 7.16
C PRO A 101 1.91 -9.08 5.79
N GLU A 102 0.83 -8.69 5.11
CA GLU A 102 0.46 -9.09 3.75
C GLU A 102 1.27 -8.35 2.67
N VAL A 103 1.85 -7.20 3.01
CA VAL A 103 2.65 -6.39 2.08
C VAL A 103 4.11 -6.78 2.21
N ARG A 104 4.71 -7.21 1.10
CA ARG A 104 6.14 -7.50 0.99
C ARG A 104 6.76 -6.50 0.03
N ARG A 105 7.57 -5.59 0.57
CA ARG A 105 8.33 -4.62 -0.22
C ARG A 105 9.80 -4.98 -0.20
N VAL A 106 10.43 -4.92 -1.36
CA VAL A 106 11.89 -4.92 -1.47
C VAL A 106 12.29 -3.49 -1.80
N ASP A 107 12.86 -2.79 -0.81
CA ASP A 107 13.34 -1.42 -0.97
C ASP A 107 14.85 -1.45 -1.20
N LEU A 108 15.26 -1.24 -2.45
CA LEU A 108 16.67 -1.30 -2.85
C LEU A 108 17.53 -0.20 -2.19
N GLY A 109 16.93 0.91 -1.75
CA GLY A 109 17.65 2.00 -1.09
C GLY A 109 18.14 1.65 0.31
N VAL A 110 17.46 0.72 1.00
CA VAL A 110 17.86 0.20 2.32
C VAL A 110 18.96 -0.85 2.21
N LEU A 111 19.21 -1.35 0.99
CA LEU A 111 20.12 -2.47 0.76
C LEU A 111 21.60 -2.08 0.79
N SER A 112 21.94 -0.81 0.62
CA SER A 112 23.33 -0.33 0.62
C SER A 112 24.05 -0.51 1.96
N GLY A 113 23.32 -0.80 3.05
CA GLY A 113 23.87 -0.94 4.41
C GLY A 113 23.64 -2.29 5.08
N GLN A 114 23.17 -3.32 4.37
CA GLN A 114 22.95 -4.64 4.98
C GLN A 114 23.92 -5.70 4.46
N ASP A 115 24.45 -6.49 5.39
CA ASP A 115 25.18 -7.71 5.09
C ASP A 115 24.22 -8.88 5.03
N SER A 116 23.97 -9.37 3.82
CA SER A 116 23.19 -10.57 3.58
C SER A 116 23.82 -11.39 2.47
N GLU A 117 23.97 -12.68 2.73
CA GLU A 117 24.64 -13.66 1.86
C GLU A 117 23.62 -14.56 1.16
N THR A 118 22.58 -13.96 0.56
CA THR A 118 21.65 -14.74 -0.27
C THR A 118 21.96 -14.56 -1.76
N PRO A 119 21.63 -15.54 -2.62
CA PRO A 119 21.85 -15.40 -4.06
C PRO A 119 21.18 -14.17 -4.70
N GLY A 120 20.06 -13.71 -4.15
CA GLY A 120 19.40 -12.48 -4.60
C GLY A 120 20.18 -11.22 -4.24
N TRP A 121 20.82 -11.23 -3.07
CA TRP A 121 21.69 -10.14 -2.59
C TRP A 121 22.98 -10.03 -3.37
N ASP A 122 23.59 -11.17 -3.63
CA ASP A 122 24.73 -11.32 -4.52
C ASP A 122 24.44 -10.71 -5.89
N LEU A 123 23.28 -11.02 -6.48
CA LEU A 123 22.86 -10.47 -7.77
C LEU A 123 22.61 -8.95 -7.72
N LEU A 124 22.05 -8.43 -6.64
CA LEU A 124 21.79 -7.00 -6.47
C LEU A 124 23.07 -6.18 -6.26
N ARG A 125 24.07 -6.72 -5.55
CA ARG A 125 25.38 -6.08 -5.40
C ARG A 125 26.10 -5.89 -6.74
N LEU A 126 25.81 -6.71 -7.76
CA LEU A 126 26.33 -6.50 -9.12
C LEU A 126 25.82 -5.22 -9.79
N ILE A 127 24.67 -4.71 -9.37
CA ILE A 127 24.04 -3.51 -9.94
C ILE A 127 24.44 -2.26 -9.17
N VAL A 128 24.71 -2.39 -7.87
CA VAL A 128 24.93 -1.27 -6.95
C VAL A 128 26.41 -0.98 -6.70
N ASP A 129 27.28 -1.99 -6.75
CA ASP A 129 28.72 -1.82 -6.50
C ASP A 129 29.45 -1.25 -7.74
N ASP A 130 30.62 -0.66 -7.51
CA ASP A 130 31.52 -0.25 -8.59
C ASP A 130 31.80 -1.42 -9.56
N THR A 131 31.88 -1.09 -10.85
CA THR A 131 31.93 -2.05 -11.97
C THR A 131 32.99 -3.15 -11.77
N ASP A 132 34.17 -2.79 -11.25
CA ASP A 132 35.26 -3.74 -11.03
C ASP A 132 34.98 -4.74 -9.89
N VAL A 133 34.31 -4.27 -8.82
CA VAL A 133 33.88 -5.11 -7.68
C VAL A 133 32.76 -6.05 -8.10
N ALA A 134 31.81 -5.54 -8.89
CA ALA A 134 30.71 -6.33 -9.45
C ALA A 134 31.26 -7.47 -10.34
N LEU A 135 32.19 -7.18 -11.26
CA LEU A 135 32.77 -8.16 -12.17
C LEU A 135 33.50 -9.31 -11.44
N ALA A 136 34.29 -8.98 -10.41
CA ALA A 136 35.00 -9.99 -9.61
C ALA A 136 34.02 -10.94 -8.88
N ARG A 137 32.93 -10.40 -8.32
CA ARG A 137 31.92 -11.21 -7.60
C ARG A 137 31.07 -12.06 -8.56
N ALA A 138 30.71 -11.53 -9.74
CA ALA A 138 29.98 -12.28 -10.77
C ALA A 138 30.75 -13.52 -11.27
N ALA A 139 32.08 -13.44 -11.33
CA ALA A 139 32.91 -14.58 -11.67
C ALA A 139 32.82 -15.70 -10.62
N GLY A 140 32.73 -15.35 -9.33
CA GLY A 140 32.58 -16.31 -8.20
C GLY A 140 31.19 -16.97 -8.11
N MET A 141 30.14 -16.36 -8.65
CA MET A 141 28.79 -16.97 -8.66
C MET A 141 28.64 -18.08 -9.69
N ARG A 142 29.46 -18.09 -10.76
CA ARG A 142 29.41 -19.12 -11.81
C ARG A 142 29.77 -20.52 -11.28
N SER A 143 30.45 -20.64 -10.14
CA SER A 143 30.69 -21.91 -9.45
C SER A 143 29.48 -22.46 -8.69
N PHE A 144 28.55 -21.60 -8.24
CA PHE A 144 27.37 -22.03 -7.47
C PHE A 144 26.32 -22.74 -8.35
N SER A 145 26.19 -22.33 -9.63
CA SER A 145 25.24 -22.90 -10.60
C SER A 145 25.58 -24.34 -11.07
N ARG A 146 26.83 -24.80 -10.88
CA ARG A 146 27.26 -26.14 -11.28
C ARG A 146 27.21 -27.18 -10.16
N GLY A 147 27.25 -26.78 -8.89
CA GLY A 147 27.33 -27.70 -7.75
C GLY A 147 26.00 -28.28 -7.26
N ASP A 148 24.89 -27.55 -7.38
CA ASP A 148 23.67 -27.86 -6.60
C ASP A 148 22.53 -28.52 -7.40
N ARG A 149 22.73 -28.79 -8.70
CA ARG A 149 21.75 -29.55 -9.50
C ARG A 149 21.67 -31.03 -9.12
N GLY A 150 22.65 -31.56 -8.38
CA GLY A 150 22.66 -32.97 -7.94
C GLY A 150 21.92 -33.24 -6.62
N ALA A 151 21.85 -32.26 -5.71
CA ALA A 151 21.29 -32.46 -4.37
C ALA A 151 19.78 -32.22 -4.31
N HIS A 152 19.24 -31.31 -5.13
CA HIS A 152 17.82 -30.97 -5.10
C HIS A 152 16.92 -32.04 -5.75
N GLN A 153 17.40 -32.79 -6.75
CA GLN A 153 16.62 -33.88 -7.37
C GLN A 153 16.45 -35.11 -6.47
N ARG A 154 17.37 -35.37 -5.51
CA ARG A 154 17.27 -36.53 -4.61
C ARG A 154 16.27 -36.34 -3.47
N ARG A 155 15.87 -35.10 -3.18
CA ARG A 155 14.99 -34.77 -2.04
C ARG A 155 13.50 -34.70 -2.42
N ILE A 156 13.19 -34.57 -3.71
CA ILE A 156 11.81 -34.54 -4.24
C ILE A 156 11.30 -35.96 -4.52
N ALA A 157 12.19 -36.91 -4.83
CA ALA A 157 11.81 -38.30 -5.13
C ALA A 157 11.46 -39.16 -3.89
N SER A 158 11.72 -38.70 -2.65
CA SER A 158 11.47 -39.50 -1.44
C SER A 158 10.20 -39.12 -0.66
N LYS A 159 9.43 -38.10 -1.10
CA LYS A 159 8.25 -37.61 -0.38
C LYS A 159 6.89 -37.92 -0.99
N THR A 160 6.83 -38.63 -2.12
CA THR A 160 5.57 -39.11 -2.71
C THR A 160 5.35 -40.59 -2.38
N LYS A 161 4.95 -40.87 -1.13
CA LYS A 161 4.10 -42.02 -0.84
C LYS A 161 2.69 -41.49 -0.55
N PRO A 162 1.66 -41.90 -1.30
CA PRO A 162 0.29 -41.52 -1.00
C PRO A 162 -0.17 -42.31 0.22
N VAL A 163 -0.79 -41.63 1.18
CA VAL A 163 -1.60 -42.29 2.22
C VAL A 163 -3.04 -42.19 1.75
N LEU A 164 -3.69 -43.35 1.66
CA LEU A 164 -5.10 -43.57 1.38
C LEU A 164 -6.00 -42.94 2.44
#